data_AF-A0A160VJW8-F1
#
_entry.id   AF-A0A160VJW8-F1
#
_cell.length_a   1.000
_cell.length_b   1.000
_cell.length_c   1.000
_cell.angle_alpha   90.00
_cell.angle_beta   90.00
_cell.angle_gamma   90.00
#
_symmetry.space_group_name_H-M   'P 1'
#
loop_
_entity.id
_entity.type
_entity.pdbx_description
1 polymer ?
#
loop_
_entity_poly.entity_id
_entity_poly.type
_entity_poly.pdbx_seq_one_letter_code
_entity_poly.pdbx_strand_id
1 'polypeptide(L)'
;MNNHQGSKATADKRIMNIVSNILKRHEKYFIDSRTTAETVAETTMRSRGIPTMRRHVFLDNENKKIKIREQLYKLVDKAESKGLAVGIGHAKINTFEVLKEEIPKLKEYGFEFQFASFAVE
;
A
#
# COMPACT_ATOMS: atom_id res chain seq x y z
N MET A 1 -0.71 -8.33 6.30
CA MET A 1 -0.11 -7.41 7.30
C MET A 1 0.57 -6.27 6.57
N ASN A 2 0.69 -5.07 7.14
CA ASN A 2 1.58 -4.02 6.66
C ASN A 2 2.43 -3.45 7.81
N ASN A 3 3.45 -2.64 7.51
CA ASN A 3 4.19 -1.90 8.53
C ASN A 3 3.58 -0.52 8.78
N HIS A 4 3.50 -0.12 10.05
CA HIS A 4 3.24 1.24 10.49
C HIS A 4 4.55 1.88 10.92
N GLN A 5 4.97 2.97 10.26
CA GLN A 5 6.35 3.48 10.35
C GLN A 5 7.35 2.34 10.06
N GLY A 6 8.36 2.16 10.93
CA GLY A 6 9.22 0.99 10.91
C GLY A 6 10.46 1.13 10.03
N SER A 7 10.86 2.35 9.64
CA SER A 7 11.99 2.60 8.74
C SER A 7 13.28 1.86 9.16
N LYS A 8 13.62 1.87 10.45
CA LYS A 8 14.79 1.11 10.96
C LYS A 8 14.62 -0.41 10.82
N ALA A 9 13.43 -0.92 11.11
CA ALA A 9 13.15 -2.35 11.08
C ALA A 9 13.07 -2.88 9.64
N THR A 10 12.41 -2.15 8.74
CA THR A 10 12.24 -2.56 7.35
C THR A 10 13.53 -2.45 6.55
N ALA A 11 14.49 -1.62 6.96
CA ALA A 11 15.85 -1.58 6.40
C ALA A 11 16.79 -2.67 6.96
N ASP A 12 16.44 -3.35 8.06
CA ASP A 12 17.25 -4.40 8.67
C ASP A 12 16.85 -5.79 8.14
N LYS A 13 17.74 -6.40 7.34
CA LYS A 13 17.52 -7.74 6.75
C LYS A 13 17.36 -8.85 7.79
N ARG A 14 18.06 -8.78 8.93
CA ARG A 14 17.92 -9.76 10.02
C ARG A 14 16.53 -9.68 10.62
N ILE A 15 16.04 -8.47 10.89
CA ILE A 15 14.67 -8.26 11.40
C ILE A 15 13.63 -8.74 10.38
N MET A 16 13.76 -8.35 9.11
CA MET A 16 12.78 -8.76 8.09
C MET A 16 12.77 -10.27 7.84
N ASN A 17 13.92 -10.96 7.98
CA ASN A 17 13.96 -12.42 7.97
C ASN A 17 13.16 -13.03 9.13
N ILE A 18 13.27 -12.50 10.34
CA ILE A 18 12.49 -12.99 11.49
C ILE A 18 10.99 -12.78 11.23
N VAL A 19 10.59 -11.57 10.81
CA VAL A 19 9.18 -11.25 10.51
C VAL A 19 8.63 -12.18 9.43
N SER A 20 9.40 -12.39 8.36
CA SER A 20 8.98 -13.25 7.25
C SER A 20 8.76 -14.71 7.67
N ASN A 21 9.54 -15.23 8.61
CA ASN A 21 9.33 -16.59 9.16
C ASN A 21 7.96 -16.72 9.84
N ILE A 22 7.58 -15.71 10.61
CA ILE A 22 6.28 -15.67 11.28
C ILE A 22 5.16 -15.54 10.26
N LEU A 23 5.27 -14.63 9.29
CA LEU A 23 4.25 -14.46 8.25
C LEU A 23 4.06 -15.72 7.42
N LYS A 24 5.13 -16.40 7.03
CA LYS A 24 5.06 -17.66 6.29
C LYS A 24 4.38 -18.77 7.10
N ARG A 25 4.72 -18.90 8.39
CA ARG A 25 4.10 -19.89 9.28
C ARG A 25 2.59 -19.68 9.43
N HIS A 26 2.13 -18.43 9.41
CA HIS A 26 0.73 -18.07 9.59
C HIS A 26 0.00 -17.77 8.27
N GLU A 27 0.62 -18.10 7.13
CA GLU A 27 0.04 -17.93 5.78
C GLU A 27 -0.47 -16.50 5.54
N LYS A 28 0.34 -15.51 5.94
CA LYS A 28 0.01 -14.10 5.81
C LYS A 28 0.78 -13.46 4.66
N TYR A 29 0.11 -12.60 3.91
CA TYR A 29 0.74 -11.68 2.97
C TYR A 29 1.31 -10.44 3.68
N PHE A 30 2.21 -9.74 3.00
CA PHE A 30 2.79 -8.48 3.46
C PHE A 30 2.56 -7.33 2.47
N ILE A 31 2.26 -6.13 2.97
CA ILE A 31 2.27 -4.91 2.18
C ILE A 31 3.32 -3.98 2.77
N ASP A 32 4.36 -3.68 1.98
CA ASP A 32 5.38 -2.72 2.37
C ASP A 32 4.83 -1.29 2.19
N SER A 33 4.59 -0.60 3.30
CA SER A 33 4.15 0.79 3.32
C SER A 33 5.23 1.76 2.79
N ARG A 34 6.48 1.29 2.64
CA ARG A 34 7.68 2.03 2.20
C ARG A 34 7.82 3.39 2.88
N THR A 35 8.09 3.35 4.18
CA THR A 35 8.37 4.53 5.02
C THR A 35 9.83 4.97 4.95
N THR A 36 10.66 4.23 4.20
CA THR A 36 12.08 4.49 3.94
C THR A 36 12.43 3.91 2.57
N ALA A 37 13.37 4.52 1.85
CA ALA A 37 13.79 4.03 0.53
C ALA A 37 14.63 2.75 0.63
N GLU A 38 15.28 2.57 1.78
CA GLU A 38 16.21 1.52 2.17
C GLU A 38 15.51 0.23 2.61
N THR A 39 14.17 0.18 2.55
CA THR A 39 13.40 -1.01 2.95
C THR A 39 13.83 -2.22 2.12
N VAL A 40 14.16 -3.30 2.83
CA VAL A 40 14.40 -4.63 2.27
C VAL A 40 13.19 -5.54 2.45
N ALA A 41 12.05 -5.02 2.94
CA ALA A 41 10.90 -5.80 3.30
C ALA A 41 10.28 -6.50 2.07
N GLU A 42 9.96 -5.76 1.00
CA GLU A 42 9.40 -6.34 -0.23
C GLU A 42 10.29 -7.47 -0.78
N THR A 43 11.58 -7.21 -0.97
CA THR A 43 12.55 -8.19 -1.49
C THR A 43 12.72 -9.40 -0.57
N THR A 44 12.69 -9.21 0.74
CA THR A 44 12.76 -10.32 1.70
C THR A 44 11.51 -11.20 1.62
N MET A 45 10.32 -10.62 1.50
CA MET A 45 9.08 -11.40 1.37
C MET A 45 9.04 -12.19 0.06
N ARG A 46 9.39 -11.54 -1.07
CA ARG A 46 9.48 -12.21 -2.38
C ARG A 46 10.44 -13.39 -2.36
N SER A 47 11.65 -13.21 -1.82
CA SER A 47 12.66 -14.29 -1.78
C SER A 47 12.26 -15.47 -0.91
N ARG A 48 11.25 -15.33 -0.04
CA ARG A 48 10.74 -16.40 0.82
C ARG A 48 9.41 -16.97 0.36
N GLY A 49 8.90 -16.53 -0.79
CA GLY A 49 7.62 -16.95 -1.35
C GLY A 49 6.43 -16.52 -0.50
N ILE A 50 6.52 -15.34 0.12
CA ILE A 50 5.41 -14.75 0.88
C ILE A 50 4.74 -13.72 -0.03
N PRO A 51 3.42 -13.85 -0.30
CA PRO A 51 2.72 -12.92 -1.16
C PRO A 51 2.92 -11.48 -0.70
N THR A 52 3.34 -10.61 -1.60
CA THR A 52 3.71 -9.25 -1.21
C THR A 52 3.45 -8.21 -2.30
N MET A 53 3.27 -6.98 -1.85
CA MET A 53 3.15 -5.80 -2.71
C MET A 53 3.68 -4.59 -1.95
N ARG A 54 4.07 -3.54 -2.68
CA ARG A 54 4.42 -2.25 -2.08
C ARG A 54 3.35 -1.20 -2.31
N ARG A 55 3.30 -0.23 -1.42
CA ARG A 55 2.56 1.02 -1.66
C ARG A 55 3.10 1.75 -2.88
N HIS A 56 2.19 2.24 -3.70
CA HIS A 56 2.47 3.10 -4.85
C HIS A 56 2.26 4.58 -4.54
N VAL A 57 1.20 4.92 -3.80
CA VAL A 57 0.86 6.30 -3.44
C VAL A 57 0.45 6.38 -1.97
N PHE A 58 0.87 7.44 -1.28
CA PHE A 58 0.42 7.75 0.08
C PHE A 58 -0.61 8.88 -0.02
N LEU A 59 -1.84 8.60 0.38
CA LEU A 59 -2.98 9.44 0.05
C LEU A 59 -3.03 10.73 0.87
N ASP A 60 -2.66 10.66 2.15
CA ASP A 60 -3.01 11.70 3.13
C ASP A 60 -1.83 12.18 3.98
N ASN A 61 -0.65 12.28 3.35
CA ASN A 61 0.53 12.92 3.92
C ASN A 61 0.21 14.34 4.40
N GLU A 62 -0.55 15.09 3.58
CA GLU A 62 -1.15 16.36 3.96
C GLU A 62 -2.64 16.16 4.20
N ASN A 63 -3.13 16.48 5.40
CA ASN A 63 -4.53 16.32 5.77
C ASN A 63 -5.43 17.44 5.17
N LYS A 64 -5.37 17.66 3.87
CA LYS A 64 -6.16 18.64 3.11
C LYS A 64 -6.89 17.93 1.96
N LYS A 65 -8.21 18.14 1.82
CA LYS A 65 -9.03 17.47 0.79
C LYS A 65 -8.44 17.58 -0.62
N ILE A 66 -7.95 18.76 -1.00
CA ILE A 66 -7.34 18.99 -2.31
C ILE A 66 -6.09 18.12 -2.52
N LYS A 67 -5.21 18.03 -1.52
CA LYS A 67 -3.99 17.22 -1.57
C LYS A 67 -4.29 15.73 -1.60
N ILE A 68 -5.28 15.29 -0.84
CA ILE A 68 -5.73 13.90 -0.85
C ILE A 68 -6.30 13.54 -2.22
N ARG A 69 -7.11 14.41 -2.83
CA ARG A 69 -7.65 14.21 -4.18
C ARG A 69 -6.52 14.14 -5.21
N GLU A 70 -5.55 15.05 -5.17
CA GLU A 70 -4.35 14.99 -6.04
C GLU A 70 -3.62 13.64 -5.92
N GLN A 71 -3.46 13.11 -4.70
CA GLN A 71 -2.83 11.79 -4.49
C GLN A 71 -3.71 10.63 -4.97
N LEU A 72 -5.04 10.72 -4.81
CA LEU A 72 -5.95 9.71 -5.35
C LEU A 72 -5.84 9.63 -6.88
N TYR A 73 -5.84 10.76 -7.59
CA TYR A 73 -5.70 10.73 -9.05
C TYR A 73 -4.30 10.27 -9.50
N LYS A 74 -3.23 10.59 -8.74
CA LYS A 74 -1.92 9.95 -8.96
C LYS A 74 -1.93 8.43 -8.79
N LEU A 75 -2.81 7.89 -7.94
CA LEU A 75 -3.00 6.45 -7.80
C LEU A 75 -3.74 5.87 -9.00
N VAL A 76 -4.77 6.57 -9.47
CA VAL A 76 -5.54 6.25 -10.68
C VAL A 76 -4.62 6.17 -11.90
N ASP A 77 -3.80 7.20 -12.16
CA ASP A 77 -2.83 7.21 -13.28
C ASP A 77 -1.87 5.99 -13.24
N LYS A 78 -1.48 5.58 -12.03
CA LYS A 78 -0.64 4.38 -11.84
C LYS A 78 -1.40 3.09 -12.08
N ALA A 79 -2.68 3.03 -11.72
CA ALA A 79 -3.53 1.86 -11.98
C ALA A 79 -3.78 1.72 -13.49
N GLU A 80 -4.05 2.81 -14.21
CA GLU A 80 -4.20 2.77 -15.68
C GLU A 80 -2.92 2.29 -16.38
N SER A 81 -1.77 2.84 -15.99
CA SER A 81 -0.50 2.51 -16.66
C SER A 81 0.03 1.12 -16.34
N LYS A 82 -0.37 0.50 -15.22
CA LYS A 82 0.19 -0.78 -14.74
C LYS A 82 -0.84 -1.89 -14.56
N GLY A 83 -2.12 -1.62 -14.81
CA GLY A 83 -3.25 -2.49 -14.51
C GLY A 83 -3.63 -2.55 -13.02
N LEU A 84 -2.74 -2.18 -12.10
CA LEU A 84 -2.98 -2.24 -10.65
C LEU A 84 -2.14 -1.18 -9.92
N ALA A 85 -2.72 -0.57 -8.90
CA ALA A 85 -1.97 0.25 -7.95
C ALA A 85 -2.51 0.13 -6.52
N VAL A 86 -1.64 0.36 -5.54
CA VAL A 86 -1.95 0.28 -4.11
C VAL A 86 -1.73 1.64 -3.46
N GLY A 87 -2.83 2.25 -3.00
CA GLY A 87 -2.82 3.46 -2.18
C GLY A 87 -2.88 3.11 -0.70
N ILE A 88 -2.18 3.86 0.14
CA ILE A 88 -2.34 3.79 1.61
C ILE A 88 -2.68 5.18 2.12
N GLY A 89 -3.66 5.27 3.01
CA GLY A 89 -3.98 6.46 3.79
C GLY A 89 -4.41 6.08 5.20
N HIS A 90 -4.80 7.06 5.99
CA HIS A 90 -5.31 6.85 7.35
C HIS A 90 -6.82 7.09 7.40
N ALA A 91 -7.47 6.55 8.44
CA ALA A 91 -8.88 6.77 8.74
C ALA A 91 -9.11 8.19 9.31
N LYS A 92 -8.87 9.22 8.49
CA LYS A 92 -9.11 10.63 8.79
C LYS A 92 -10.38 11.10 8.09
N ILE A 93 -11.04 12.11 8.65
CA ILE A 93 -12.28 12.66 8.09
C ILE A 93 -12.11 13.17 6.65
N ASN A 94 -11.03 13.93 6.37
CA ASN A 94 -10.79 14.46 5.03
C ASN A 94 -10.49 13.35 4.02
N THR A 95 -9.80 12.28 4.44
CA THR A 95 -9.53 11.11 3.60
C THR A 95 -10.83 10.38 3.26
N PHE A 96 -11.67 10.16 4.28
CA PHE A 96 -12.97 9.55 4.12
C PHE A 96 -13.87 10.35 3.16
N GLU A 97 -13.97 11.66 3.34
CA GLU A 97 -14.83 12.51 2.51
C GLU A 97 -14.40 12.50 1.04
N VAL A 98 -13.09 12.60 0.76
CA VAL A 98 -12.58 12.52 -0.62
C VAL A 98 -12.85 11.15 -1.23
N LEU A 99 -12.56 10.06 -0.51
CA LEU A 99 -12.83 8.71 -1.03
C LEU A 99 -14.33 8.47 -1.26
N LYS A 100 -15.18 8.94 -0.36
CA LYS A 100 -16.64 8.83 -0.49
C LYS A 100 -17.16 9.56 -1.73
N GLU A 101 -16.57 10.71 -2.07
CA GLU A 101 -16.96 11.49 -3.24
C GLU A 101 -16.41 10.92 -4.55
N GLU A 102 -15.15 10.49 -4.57
CA GLU A 102 -14.44 10.15 -5.81
C GLU A 102 -14.58 8.69 -6.22
N ILE A 103 -14.70 7.74 -5.28
CA ILE A 103 -14.81 6.30 -5.60
C ILE A 103 -15.99 5.99 -6.54
N PRO A 104 -17.21 6.51 -6.32
CA PRO A 104 -18.33 6.25 -7.24
C PRO A 104 -18.03 6.72 -8.67
N LYS A 105 -17.47 7.92 -8.82
CA LYS A 105 -17.08 8.48 -10.13
C LYS A 105 -16.05 7.59 -10.81
N LEU A 106 -15.00 7.17 -10.09
CA LEU A 106 -13.96 6.30 -10.62
C LEU A 106 -14.50 4.92 -11.04
N LYS A 107 -15.50 4.38 -10.33
CA LYS A 107 -16.18 3.16 -10.76
C LYS A 107 -16.93 3.32 -12.08
N GLU A 108 -17.57 4.47 -12.31
CA GLU A 108 -18.21 4.79 -13.60
C GLU A 108 -17.18 4.91 -14.74
N TYR A 109 -15.94 5.32 -14.43
CA TYR A 109 -14.81 5.31 -15.36
C TYR A 109 -14.12 3.95 -15.51
N GLY A 110 -14.67 2.88 -14.91
CA GLY A 110 -14.18 1.51 -15.09
C GLY A 110 -13.12 1.05 -14.09
N PHE A 111 -12.83 1.81 -13.03
CA PHE A 111 -11.92 1.37 -11.98
C PHE A 111 -12.59 0.44 -10.97
N GLU A 112 -11.92 -0.66 -10.66
CA GLU A 112 -12.32 -1.56 -9.59
C GLU A 112 -11.52 -1.32 -8.31
N PHE A 113 -12.23 -1.26 -7.17
CA PHE A 113 -11.64 -1.16 -5.84
C PHE A 113 -11.72 -2.53 -5.18
N GLN A 114 -10.58 -3.18 -5.00
CA GLN A 114 -10.47 -4.55 -4.49
C GLN A 114 -9.84 -4.59 -3.09
N PHE A 115 -9.99 -5.74 -2.41
CA PHE A 115 -9.25 -6.01 -1.19
C PHE A 115 -7.75 -6.05 -1.48
N ALA A 116 -6.94 -5.60 -0.51
CA ALA A 116 -5.50 -5.53 -0.68
C ALA A 116 -4.84 -6.93 -0.90
N SER A 117 -5.52 -8.01 -0.52
CA SER A 117 -5.11 -9.39 -0.81
C SER A 117 -5.18 -9.76 -2.29
N PHE A 118 -5.94 -9.03 -3.11
CA PHE A 118 -5.95 -9.21 -4.56
C PHE A 118 -4.65 -8.70 -5.20
N ALA A 119 -4.00 -7.73 -4.56
CA ALA A 119 -2.86 -7.02 -5.11
C ALA A 119 -1.51 -7.68 -4.81
N VAL A 120 -1.47 -8.80 -4.08
CA VAL A 120 -0.23 -9.44 -3.64
C VAL A 120 0.05 -10.68 -4.46
N GLU A 121 1.32 -10.87 -4.82
CA GLU A 121 1.86 -12.03 -5.54
C GLU A 121 3.00 -12.66 -4.75
#